data_AF-A0A7W7MHL9-F1
#
_entry.id   AF-A0A7W7MHL9-F1
#
_cell.length_a   1.000
_cell.length_b   1.000
_cell.length_c   1.000
_cell.angle_alpha   90.00
_cell.angle_beta   90.00
_cell.angle_gamma   90.00
#
_symmetry.space_group_name_H-M   'P 1'
#
loop_
_entity.id
_entity.type
_entity.pdbx_description
1 polymer ?
#
loop_
_entity_poly.entity_id
_entity_poly.type
_entity_poly.pdbx_seq_one_letter_code
_entity_poly.pdbx_strand_id
1 'polypeptide(L)'
;MIPLLVLIAGSTVLRLIGLAGVDALDGWQPALRGGLALMLLLTGMQHFRPGWREDMIAMVPPALPRPGLLVTLTGVLELAGAVALLIPPLAPYAAAGLALLMLAMFPANVSAARRGLSLGGRPVTPLPLRTAMQVVFVGAAVALAV
;
A
#
# COMPACT_ATOMS: atom_id res chain seq x y z
N MET A 1 -8.79 -4.70 -5.09
CA MET A 1 -8.37 -4.77 -6.51
C MET A 1 -7.74 -3.48 -6.97
N ILE A 2 -8.35 -2.31 -6.70
CA ILE A 2 -7.83 -1.00 -7.14
C ILE A 2 -6.33 -0.79 -6.82
N PRO A 3 -5.82 -1.03 -5.59
CA PRO A 3 -4.39 -0.83 -5.31
C PRO A 3 -3.47 -1.70 -6.17
N LEU A 4 -3.85 -2.95 -6.43
CA LEU A 4 -3.09 -3.85 -7.31
C LEU A 4 -3.04 -3.35 -8.75
N LEU A 5 -4.18 -2.86 -9.26
CA LEU A 5 -4.25 -2.27 -10.60
C LEU A 5 -3.36 -1.03 -10.70
N VAL A 6 -3.36 -0.18 -9.67
CA VAL A 6 -2.52 1.03 -9.63
C VAL A 6 -1.04 0.67 -9.61
N LEU A 7 -0.64 -0.33 -8.81
CA LEU A 7 0.74 -0.81 -8.80
C LEU A 7 1.17 -1.31 -10.19
N ILE A 8 0.38 -2.19 -10.80
CA ILE A 8 0.72 -2.82 -12.09
C ILE A 8 0.70 -1.78 -13.21
N ALA A 9 -0.37 -1.00 -13.33
CA ALA A 9 -0.52 0.00 -14.38
C ALA A 9 0.51 1.12 -14.23
N GLY A 10 0.72 1.63 -13.00
CA GLY A 10 1.72 2.65 -12.73
C GLY A 10 3.13 2.18 -13.08
N SER A 11 3.51 0.98 -12.63
CA SER A 11 4.83 0.41 -12.96
C SER A 11 4.99 0.18 -14.46
N THR A 12 3.95 -0.34 -15.13
CA THR A 12 3.98 -0.56 -16.59
C THR A 12 4.14 0.74 -17.37
N VAL A 13 3.33 1.75 -17.05
CA VAL A 13 3.39 3.07 -17.70
C VAL A 13 4.76 3.71 -17.50
N LEU A 14 5.28 3.72 -16.27
CA LEU A 14 6.59 4.29 -16.00
C LEU A 14 7.71 3.52 -16.73
N ARG A 15 7.60 2.19 -16.84
CA ARG A 15 8.55 1.40 -17.62
C ARG A 15 8.51 1.74 -19.10
N LEU A 16 7.32 1.91 -19.68
CA LEU A 16 7.15 2.33 -21.08
C LEU A 16 7.71 3.72 -21.34
N ILE A 17 7.55 4.65 -20.40
CA ILE A 17 8.16 5.99 -20.49
C ILE A 17 9.70 5.90 -20.46
N GLY A 18 10.27 5.04 -19.60
CA GLY A 18 11.71 4.75 -19.61
C GLY A 18 12.18 4.21 -20.96
N LEU A 19 11.45 3.23 -21.52
CA LEU A 19 11.73 2.68 -22.85
C LEU A 19 11.59 3.71 -23.99
N ALA A 20 10.79 4.76 -23.79
CA ALA A 20 10.63 5.86 -24.74
C ALA A 20 11.73 6.93 -24.63
N GLY A 21 12.74 6.73 -23.78
CA GLY A 21 13.93 7.59 -23.69
C GLY A 21 14.02 8.49 -22.46
N VAL A 22 13.22 8.25 -21.42
CA VAL A 22 13.38 8.95 -20.13
C VAL A 22 14.33 8.16 -19.24
N ASP A 23 15.63 8.54 -19.25
CA ASP A 23 16.70 7.83 -18.54
C ASP A 23 16.41 7.60 -17.05
N ALA A 24 15.79 8.58 -16.38
CA ALA A 24 15.43 8.47 -14.96
C ALA A 24 14.46 7.30 -14.65
N LEU A 25 13.73 6.81 -15.66
CA LEU A 25 12.78 5.71 -15.57
C LEU A 25 13.23 4.46 -16.34
N ASP A 26 14.43 4.47 -16.94
CA ASP A 26 14.92 3.34 -17.72
C ASP A 26 15.46 2.23 -16.81
N GLY A 27 14.52 1.51 -16.21
CA GLY A 27 14.80 0.37 -15.36
C GLY A 27 13.54 -0.14 -14.70
N TRP A 28 13.56 -1.41 -14.29
CA TRP A 28 12.44 -2.00 -13.57
C TRP A 28 12.32 -1.44 -12.14
N GLN A 29 13.43 -1.06 -11.50
CA GLN A 29 13.43 -0.51 -10.14
C GLN A 29 12.79 0.89 -10.06
N PRO A 30 13.17 1.91 -10.87
CA PRO A 30 12.49 3.21 -10.84
C PRO A 30 11.00 3.11 -11.18
N ALA A 31 10.65 2.28 -12.16
CA ALA A 31 9.27 2.05 -12.54
C ALA A 31 8.44 1.43 -11.41
N LEU A 32 8.98 0.38 -10.75
CA LEU A 32 8.33 -0.27 -9.62
C LEU A 32 8.24 0.66 -8.39
N ARG A 33 9.26 1.48 -8.12
CA ARG A 33 9.21 2.51 -7.05
C ARG A 33 8.06 3.48 -7.28
N GLY A 34 7.94 4.01 -8.50
CA GLY A 34 6.86 4.93 -8.82
C GLY A 34 5.48 4.26 -8.77
N GLY A 35 5.34 3.03 -9.28
CA GLY A 35 4.09 2.27 -9.17
C GLY A 35 3.68 1.99 -7.72
N LEU A 36 4.63 1.60 -6.87
CA LEU A 36 4.40 1.37 -5.44
C LEU A 36 4.07 2.67 -4.71
N ALA A 37 4.75 3.78 -5.02
CA ALA A 37 4.45 5.09 -4.47
C ALA A 37 3.03 5.55 -4.85
N LEU A 38 2.62 5.40 -6.12
CA LEU A 38 1.27 5.73 -6.57
C LEU A 38 0.21 4.91 -5.84
N MET A 39 0.45 3.60 -5.67
CA MET A 39 -0.43 2.72 -4.91
C MET A 39 -0.58 3.21 -3.46
N LEU A 40 0.52 3.50 -2.79
CA LEU A 40 0.55 3.93 -1.38
C LEU A 40 -0.02 5.33 -1.18
N LEU A 41 0.15 6.25 -2.13
CA LEU A 41 -0.54 7.54 -2.11
C LEU A 41 -2.06 7.32 -2.14
N LEU A 42 -2.53 6.44 -3.03
CA LEU A 42 -3.96 6.15 -3.14
C LEU A 42 -4.54 5.52 -1.88
N THR A 43 -3.87 4.54 -1.26
CA THR A 43 -4.33 3.89 -0.02
C THR A 43 -4.17 4.81 1.19
N GLY A 44 -3.04 5.52 1.27
CA GLY A 44 -2.70 6.43 2.37
C GLY A 44 -3.72 7.55 2.49
N MET A 45 -4.17 8.13 1.37
CA MET A 45 -5.22 9.15 1.36
C MET A 45 -6.56 8.66 1.94
N GLN A 46 -6.91 7.37 1.80
CA GLN A 46 -8.20 6.87 2.31
C GLN A 46 -8.27 6.87 3.84
N HIS A 47 -7.13 6.83 4.54
CA HIS A 47 -7.08 6.91 6.00
C HIS A 47 -7.63 8.23 6.56
N PHE A 48 -7.69 9.28 5.73
CA PHE A 48 -8.13 10.62 6.11
C PHE A 48 -9.47 11.01 5.47
N ARG A 49 -10.04 10.15 4.63
CA ARG A 49 -11.30 10.41 3.94
C ARG A 49 -12.49 10.02 4.84
N PRO A 50 -13.49 10.91 5.04
CA PRO A 50 -14.72 10.56 5.76
C PRO A 50 -15.42 9.32 5.18
N GLY A 51 -16.05 8.52 6.04
CA GLY A 51 -16.62 7.21 5.69
C GLY A 51 -15.57 6.10 5.53
N TRP A 52 -14.57 6.29 4.66
CA TRP A 52 -13.49 5.31 4.49
C TRP A 52 -12.67 5.12 5.75
N ARG A 53 -12.37 6.22 6.45
CA ARG A 53 -11.67 6.18 7.73
C ARG A 53 -12.45 5.39 8.78
N GLU A 54 -13.77 5.56 8.84
CA GLU A 54 -14.64 4.84 9.80
C GLU A 54 -14.64 3.34 9.51
N ASP A 55 -14.77 2.96 8.24
CA ASP A 55 -14.65 1.56 7.81
C ASP A 55 -13.29 0.98 8.21
N MET A 56 -12.18 1.69 7.96
CA MET A 56 -10.83 1.24 8.33
C MET A 56 -10.64 1.10 9.84
N ILE A 57 -11.23 1.99 10.64
CA ILE A 57 -11.24 1.87 12.10
C ILE A 57 -12.01 0.62 12.51
N ALA A 58 -13.16 0.36 11.90
CA ALA A 58 -13.95 -0.84 12.17
C ALA A 58 -13.18 -2.11 11.83
N MET A 59 -12.31 -2.10 10.81
CA MET A 59 -11.45 -3.22 10.42
C MET A 59 -10.39 -3.58 11.47
N VAL A 60 -9.95 -2.64 12.31
CA VAL A 60 -8.92 -2.90 13.34
C VAL A 60 -9.38 -4.00 14.30
N PRO A 61 -8.54 -5.01 14.63
CA PRO A 61 -8.90 -6.04 15.59
C PRO A 61 -9.31 -5.45 16.96
N PRO A 62 -10.39 -5.94 17.59
CA PRO A 62 -10.85 -5.42 18.89
C PRO A 62 -9.84 -5.51 20.04
N ALA A 63 -8.85 -6.41 19.92
CA ALA A 63 -7.77 -6.56 20.90
C ALA A 63 -6.74 -5.42 20.87
N LEU A 64 -6.70 -4.60 19.80
CA LEU A 64 -5.76 -3.50 19.69
C LEU A 64 -6.35 -2.20 20.28
N PRO A 65 -5.59 -1.46 21.09
CA PRO A 65 -6.06 -0.20 21.66
C PRO A 65 -6.07 0.92 20.61
N ARG A 66 -6.95 1.90 20.81
CA ARG A 66 -6.98 3.18 20.06
C ARG A 66 -6.97 2.99 18.52
N PRO A 67 -7.96 2.28 17.93
CA PRO A 67 -7.98 1.96 16.51
C PRO A 67 -7.92 3.21 15.61
N GLY A 68 -8.56 4.31 16.03
CA GLY A 68 -8.49 5.59 15.31
C GLY A 68 -7.08 6.20 15.21
N LEU A 69 -6.25 6.01 16.24
CA LEU A 69 -4.85 6.46 16.22
C LEU A 69 -4.02 5.55 15.32
N LEU A 70 -4.22 4.24 15.38
CA LEU A 70 -3.52 3.28 14.53
C LEU A 70 -3.75 3.57 13.04
N VAL A 71 -5.00 3.79 12.64
CA VAL A 71 -5.37 4.17 11.27
C VAL A 71 -4.71 5.49 10.87
N THR A 72 -4.70 6.50 11.75
CA THR A 72 -3.99 7.76 11.46
C THR A 72 -2.48 7.52 11.25
N LEU A 73 -1.83 6.77 12.14
CA LEU A 73 -0.40 6.50 12.07
C LEU A 73 -0.03 5.72 10.80
N THR A 74 -0.77 4.66 10.47
CA THR A 74 -0.53 3.88 9.26
C THR A 74 -0.70 4.73 8.01
N GLY A 75 -1.73 5.59 7.97
CA GLY A 75 -1.93 6.53 6.86
C GLY A 75 -0.78 7.51 6.69
N VAL A 76 -0.27 8.10 7.78
CA VAL A 76 0.90 8.99 7.72
C VAL A 76 2.14 8.24 7.23
N LEU A 77 2.39 7.04 7.75
CA LEU A 77 3.54 6.23 7.37
C LEU A 77 3.48 5.77 5.91
N GLU A 78 2.30 5.42 5.39
CA GLU A 78 2.12 5.11 3.97
C GLU A 78 2.46 6.31 3.07
N LEU A 79 1.96 7.50 3.41
CA LEU A 79 2.23 8.72 2.64
C LEU A 79 3.70 9.15 2.73
N ALA A 80 4.29 9.12 3.92
CA ALA A 80 5.70 9.42 4.12
C ALA A 80 6.61 8.42 3.38
N GLY A 81 6.28 7.12 3.46
CA GLY A 81 6.99 6.07 2.74
C GLY A 81 6.86 6.22 1.22
N ALA A 82 5.69 6.60 0.71
CA ALA A 82 5.49 6.85 -0.71
C ALA A 82 6.38 7.99 -1.23
N VAL A 83 6.51 9.08 -0.46
CA VAL A 83 7.44 10.18 -0.80
C VAL A 83 8.89 9.71 -0.71
N ALA A 84 9.25 9.00 0.36
CA ALA A 84 10.61 8.52 0.58
C ALA A 84 11.07 7.50 -0.49
N LEU A 85 10.16 6.70 -1.07
CA LEU A 85 10.44 5.82 -2.21
C LEU A 85 10.94 6.57 -3.46
N LEU A 86 10.57 7.85 -3.61
CA LEU A 86 10.98 8.68 -4.74
C LEU A 86 12.33 9.37 -4.51
N ILE A 87 12.90 9.26 -3.31
CA ILE A 87 14.20 9.82 -2.95
C ILE A 87 15.23 8.68 -2.97
N PRO A 88 16.11 8.56 -3.98
CA PRO A 88 16.92 7.36 -4.18
C PRO A 88 17.74 6.88 -2.96
N PRO A 89 18.37 7.77 -2.16
CA PRO A 89 19.06 7.36 -0.94
C PRO A 89 18.16 6.80 0.16
N LEU A 90 16.88 7.18 0.18
CA LEU A 90 15.90 6.75 1.19
C LEU A 90 15.08 5.54 0.74
N ALA A 91 14.99 5.30 -0.56
CA ALA A 91 14.15 4.28 -1.16
C ALA A 91 14.29 2.86 -0.55
N PRO A 92 15.49 2.29 -0.33
CA PRO A 92 15.59 0.94 0.23
C PRO A 92 15.09 0.87 1.68
N TYR A 93 15.36 1.90 2.49
CA TYR A 93 14.87 1.98 3.88
C TYR A 93 13.35 2.17 3.92
N ALA A 94 12.82 3.04 3.05
CA ALA A 94 11.39 3.25 2.91
C ALA A 94 10.68 1.96 2.49
N ALA A 95 11.23 1.24 1.51
CA ALA A 95 10.68 -0.01 1.02
C ALA A 95 10.66 -1.10 2.11
N ALA A 96 11.74 -1.26 2.86
CA ALA A 96 11.79 -2.18 4.00
C ALA A 96 10.76 -1.81 5.10
N GLY A 97 10.67 -0.53 5.46
CA GLY A 97 9.70 -0.04 6.43
C GLY A 97 8.25 -0.25 5.98
N LEU A 98 7.96 0.01 4.70
CA LEU A 98 6.64 -0.22 4.10
C LEU A 98 6.28 -1.70 4.04
N ALA A 99 7.24 -2.59 3.76
CA ALA A 99 7.02 -4.03 3.83
C ALA A 99 6.59 -4.46 5.24
N LEU A 100 7.30 -4.00 6.28
CA LEU A 100 6.94 -4.26 7.67
C LEU A 100 5.59 -3.65 8.05
N LEU A 101 5.31 -2.43 7.63
CA LEU A 101 4.02 -1.76 7.86
C LEU A 101 2.86 -2.54 7.24
N MET A 102 3.00 -2.98 5.99
CA MET A 102 1.99 -3.78 5.31
C MET A 102 1.73 -5.09 6.05
N LEU A 103 2.77 -5.80 6.50
CA LEU A 103 2.64 -7.00 7.33
C LEU A 103 1.91 -6.70 8.65
N ALA A 104 2.27 -5.60 9.32
CA ALA A 104 1.64 -5.17 10.57
C ALA A 104 0.16 -4.80 10.41
N MET A 105 -0.26 -4.30 9.24
CA MET A 105 -1.66 -3.98 8.94
C MET A 105 -2.50 -5.19 8.50
N PHE A 106 -1.87 -6.30 8.12
CA PHE A 106 -2.58 -7.48 7.63
C PHE A 106 -3.64 -8.05 8.61
N PRO A 107 -3.42 -8.08 9.94
CA PRO A 107 -4.45 -8.50 10.91
C PRO A 107 -5.77 -7.73 10.79
N ALA A 108 -5.77 -6.46 10.42
CA ALA A 108 -7.00 -5.69 10.19
C ALA A 108 -7.79 -6.24 8.99
N ASN A 109 -7.11 -6.67 7.93
CA ASN A 109 -7.77 -7.31 6.78
C ASN A 109 -8.37 -8.67 7.16
N VAL A 110 -7.67 -9.47 7.97
CA VAL A 110 -8.19 -10.74 8.49
C VAL A 110 -9.42 -10.50 9.36
N SER A 111 -9.35 -9.53 10.26
CA SER A 111 -10.45 -9.18 11.16
C SER A 111 -11.69 -8.71 10.39
N ALA A 112 -11.50 -7.89 9.37
CA ALA A 112 -12.59 -7.40 8.53
C ALA A 112 -13.27 -8.53 7.74
N ALA A 113 -12.49 -9.43 7.15
CA ALA A 113 -13.02 -10.56 6.39
C ALA A 113 -13.80 -11.53 7.28
N ARG A 114 -13.29 -11.81 8.50
CA ARG A 114 -13.98 -12.69 9.47
C ARG A 114 -15.28 -12.08 10.00
N ARG A 115 -15.35 -10.75 10.12
CA ARG A 115 -16.53 -10.03 10.61
C ARG A 115 -17.49 -9.58 9.51
N GLY A 116 -17.22 -9.91 8.25
CA GLY A 116 -18.09 -9.56 7.12
C GLY A 116 -18.27 -8.06 6.92
N LEU A 117 -17.22 -7.26 7.18
CA LEU A 117 -17.30 -5.81 7.10
C LEU A 117 -17.35 -5.29 5.66
N SER A 118 -17.79 -4.04 5.50
CA SER A 118 -17.67 -3.28 4.27
C SER A 118 -16.48 -2.30 4.31
N LEU A 119 -16.00 -1.92 3.13
CA LEU A 119 -15.05 -0.84 2.92
C LEU A 119 -15.49 -0.04 1.70
N GLY A 120 -15.82 1.24 1.89
CA GLY A 120 -16.30 2.12 0.81
C GLY A 120 -17.66 1.67 0.24
N GLY A 121 -18.55 1.17 1.10
CA GLY A 121 -19.88 0.70 0.71
C GLY A 121 -19.92 -0.65 -0.03
N ARG A 122 -18.80 -1.38 -0.09
CA ARG A 122 -18.72 -2.73 -0.69
C ARG A 122 -18.17 -3.73 0.31
N PRO A 123 -18.52 -5.02 0.24
CA PRO A 123 -17.89 -6.05 1.05
C PRO A 123 -16.37 -6.03 0.91
N VAL A 124 -15.65 -6.25 2.01
CA VAL A 124 -14.18 -6.36 1.95
C VAL A 124 -13.74 -7.50 1.05
N THR A 125 -12.58 -7.34 0.41
CA THR A 125 -12.00 -8.38 -0.44
C THR A 125 -11.90 -9.71 0.32
N PRO A 126 -12.32 -10.84 -0.27
CA PRO A 126 -12.18 -12.15 0.35
C PRO A 126 -10.74 -12.44 0.78
N LEU A 127 -10.58 -13.11 1.92
CA LEU A 127 -9.28 -13.30 2.55
C LEU A 127 -8.23 -13.97 1.63
N PRO A 128 -8.52 -15.06 0.88
CA PRO A 128 -7.51 -15.67 0.00
C PRO A 128 -6.97 -14.70 -1.05
N LEU A 129 -7.87 -13.96 -1.70
CA LEU A 129 -7.50 -12.97 -2.70
C LEU A 129 -6.74 -11.78 -2.08
N ARG A 130 -7.13 -11.39 -0.85
CA ARG A 130 -6.40 -10.38 -0.09
C ARG A 130 -4.99 -10.84 0.26
N THR A 131 -4.81 -12.08 0.70
CA THR A 131 -3.50 -12.66 1.00
C THR A 131 -2.61 -12.70 -0.24
N ALA A 132 -3.15 -13.11 -1.40
CA ALA A 132 -2.40 -13.11 -2.65
C ALA A 132 -1.92 -11.70 -3.04
N MET A 133 -2.80 -10.69 -2.97
CA MET A 133 -2.40 -9.30 -3.17
C MET A 133 -1.34 -8.84 -2.17
N GLN A 134 -1.49 -9.22 -0.90
CA GLN A 134 -0.54 -8.84 0.14
C GLN A 134 0.86 -9.36 -0.16
N VAL A 135 0.98 -10.61 -0.62
CA VAL A 135 2.25 -11.21 -1.05
C VAL A 135 2.86 -10.41 -2.19
N VAL A 136 2.06 -9.99 -3.18
CA VAL A 136 2.53 -9.15 -4.29
C VAL A 136 3.04 -7.79 -3.78
N PHE A 137 2.31 -7.11 -2.90
CA PHE A 137 2.69 -5.80 -2.40
C PHE A 137 3.96 -5.86 -1.54
N VAL A 138 4.04 -6.81 -0.62
CA VAL A 138 5.23 -7.03 0.22
C VAL A 138 6.40 -7.46 -0.64
N GLY A 139 6.21 -8.36 -1.61
CA GLY A 139 7.25 -8.78 -2.55
C GLY A 139 7.80 -7.62 -3.38
N ALA A 140 6.93 -6.73 -3.88
CA ALA A 140 7.34 -5.52 -4.58
C ALA A 140 8.18 -4.59 -3.69
N ALA A 141 7.78 -4.38 -2.43
CA ALA A 141 8.55 -3.58 -1.48
C ALA A 141 9.90 -4.24 -1.14
N VAL A 142 9.93 -5.55 -0.89
CA VAL A 142 11.19 -6.28 -0.61
C VAL A 142 12.14 -6.22 -1.80
N ALA A 143 11.64 -6.36 -3.04
CA ALA A 143 12.46 -6.25 -4.25
C ALA A 143 13.09 -4.86 -4.45
N LEU A 144 12.55 -3.82 -3.80
CA LEU A 144 13.07 -2.46 -3.82
C LEU A 144 14.00 -2.15 -2.63
N ALA A 145 14.04 -3.03 -1.63
CA ALA A 145 14.87 -2.90 -0.43
C ALA A 145 16.27 -3.50 -0.59
N VAL A 146 16.50 -4.28 -1.67
CA VAL A 146 17.75 -5.00 -1.97
C VAL A 146 18.43 -4.40 -3.19
#